data_AF-A0A1H9HIC0-F1
#
_entry.id   AF-A0A1H9HIC0-F1
#
_cell.length_a   1.000
_cell.length_b   1.000
_cell.length_c   1.000
_cell.angle_alpha   90.00
_cell.angle_beta   90.00
_cell.angle_gamma   90.00
#
_symmetry.space_group_name_H-M   'P 1'
#
loop_
_entity.id
_entity.type
_entity.pdbx_description
1 polymer ?
#
loop_
_entity_poly.entity_id
_entity_poly.type
_entity_poly.pdbx_seq_one_letter_code
_entity_poly.pdbx_strand_id
1 'polypeptide(L)'
;MNHNLFKNNIKRILSSWNTLFLIVYSLALTTIQYITFNQFNYNYEPSVFFRMIGFDMTGYGTSMYIYSLPLLAALFGSGIFVNDKKINFHPAILGRIGRKEYYNTQLFQSFVLGGSAVIIPYLFHSLIFFMLYPMTNPDILQSYIGFGTKQIWLLQLLFYHPLLLWFVYVVFLFLVGGLLAQIGLVMSYRIKTKYFEILAPFLVVYALFLVANIINKGAINPISYLTLRELTNFTISQVMVNLVIWLGLVSIIFVIWHKQTRGEYSDG
;
A
#
# COMPACT_ATOMS: atom_id res chain seq x y z
N MET A 1 23.59 6.51 -4.84
CA MET A 1 22.19 7.00 -4.89
C MET A 1 22.30 8.50 -5.10
N ASN A 2 21.78 9.02 -6.20
CA ASN A 2 21.99 10.43 -6.54
C ASN A 2 20.99 11.33 -5.81
N HIS A 3 21.48 12.11 -4.86
CA HIS A 3 20.65 12.96 -3.98
C HIS A 3 19.91 14.08 -4.74
N ASN A 4 20.54 14.67 -5.77
CA ASN A 4 19.96 15.77 -6.54
C ASN A 4 18.78 15.29 -7.41
N LEU A 5 18.91 14.10 -8.01
CA LEU A 5 17.81 13.46 -8.74
C LEU A 5 16.61 13.19 -7.81
N PHE A 6 16.89 12.69 -6.60
CA PHE A 6 15.89 12.39 -5.57
C PHE A 6 15.09 13.63 -5.16
N LYS A 7 15.78 14.70 -4.78
CA LYS A 7 15.15 15.94 -4.35
C LYS A 7 14.27 16.56 -5.44
N ASN A 8 14.74 16.57 -6.68
CA ASN A 8 13.99 17.15 -7.81
C ASN A 8 12.72 16.36 -8.11
N ASN A 9 12.77 15.02 -8.05
CA ASN A 9 11.61 14.17 -8.30
C ASN A 9 10.54 14.32 -7.21
N ILE A 10 10.93 14.43 -5.93
CA ILE A 10 9.99 14.72 -4.84
C ILE A 10 9.29 16.06 -5.04
N LYS A 11 10.05 17.12 -5.34
CA LYS A 11 9.48 18.46 -5.55
C LYS A 11 8.46 18.46 -6.69
N ARG A 12 8.76 17.73 -7.78
CA ARG A 12 7.84 17.57 -8.92
C ARG A 12 6.55 16.86 -8.55
N ILE A 13 6.61 15.79 -7.74
CA ILE A 13 5.40 15.13 -7.24
C ILE A 13 4.59 16.09 -6.39
N LEU A 14 5.23 16.71 -5.40
CA LEU A 14 4.52 17.56 -4.42
C LEU A 14 3.77 18.70 -5.08
N SER A 15 4.33 19.26 -6.16
CA SER A 15 3.75 20.34 -6.95
C SER A 15 2.78 19.88 -8.05
N SER A 16 2.55 18.58 -8.23
CA SER A 16 1.72 18.06 -9.31
C SER A 16 0.24 18.02 -8.96
N TRP A 17 -0.63 18.01 -9.97
CA TRP A 17 -2.08 17.79 -9.80
C TRP A 17 -2.42 16.49 -9.03
N ASN A 18 -1.50 15.52 -9.04
CA ASN A 18 -1.71 14.25 -8.34
C ASN A 18 -1.78 14.45 -6.82
N THR A 19 -0.99 15.36 -6.22
CA THR A 19 -1.07 15.59 -4.77
C THR A 19 -2.38 16.23 -4.36
N LEU A 20 -2.91 17.15 -5.17
CA LEU A 20 -4.25 17.69 -4.96
C LEU A 20 -5.31 16.59 -5.03
N PHE A 21 -5.22 15.70 -6.02
CA PHE A 21 -6.07 14.51 -6.11
C PHE A 21 -5.96 13.63 -4.85
N LEU A 22 -4.77 13.40 -4.31
CA LEU A 22 -4.57 12.60 -3.11
C LEU A 22 -5.19 13.25 -1.87
N ILE A 23 -5.10 14.56 -1.71
CA ILE A 23 -5.73 15.28 -0.59
C ILE A 23 -7.26 15.18 -0.69
N VAL A 24 -7.82 15.46 -1.87
CA VAL A 24 -9.27 15.35 -2.11
C VAL A 24 -9.74 13.91 -1.89
N TYR A 25 -8.99 12.92 -2.38
CA TYR A 25 -9.27 11.50 -2.16
C TYR A 25 -9.25 11.16 -0.66
N SER A 26 -8.27 11.66 0.10
CA SER A 26 -8.17 11.43 1.54
C SER A 26 -9.39 11.99 2.27
N LEU A 27 -9.81 13.20 1.91
CA LEU A 27 -10.98 13.84 2.49
C LEU A 27 -12.28 13.07 2.13
N ALA A 28 -12.46 12.69 0.87
CA ALA A 28 -13.60 11.87 0.44
C ALA A 28 -13.63 10.51 1.15
N LEU A 29 -12.49 9.86 1.31
CA LEU A 29 -12.36 8.59 2.00
C LEU A 29 -12.72 8.71 3.49
N THR A 30 -12.31 9.80 4.14
CA THR A 30 -12.70 10.07 5.53
C THR A 30 -14.20 10.31 5.70
N THR A 31 -14.82 11.06 4.79
CA THR A 31 -16.25 11.35 4.85
C THR A 31 -17.09 10.11 4.54
N ILE A 32 -16.68 9.31 3.56
CA ILE A 32 -17.34 8.02 3.26
C ILE A 32 -17.27 7.11 4.48
N GLN A 33 -16.11 6.98 5.10
CA GLN A 33 -16.00 6.16 6.32
C GLN A 33 -16.93 6.69 7.41
N TYR A 34 -16.91 8.00 7.68
CA TYR A 34 -17.74 8.66 8.69
C TYR A 34 -19.25 8.44 8.49
N ILE A 35 -19.72 8.45 7.24
CA ILE A 35 -21.15 8.26 6.91
C ILE A 35 -21.55 6.78 6.95
N THR A 36 -20.66 5.88 6.53
CA THR A 36 -21.01 4.48 6.27
C THR A 36 -20.78 3.54 7.45
N PHE A 37 -19.97 3.92 8.44
CA PHE A 37 -19.77 3.06 9.61
C PHE A 37 -21.08 2.94 10.41
N ASN A 38 -21.38 1.74 10.93
CA ASN A 38 -22.63 1.48 11.64
C ASN A 38 -22.64 2.13 13.03
N GLN A 39 -23.18 3.35 13.12
CA GLN A 39 -23.23 4.13 14.36
C GLN A 39 -23.87 3.40 15.54
N PHE A 40 -24.89 2.56 15.30
CA PHE A 40 -25.58 1.84 16.37
C PHE A 40 -24.69 0.83 17.09
N ASN A 41 -23.90 0.04 16.35
CA ASN A 41 -23.01 -0.94 16.95
C ASN A 41 -21.90 -0.26 17.78
N TYR A 42 -21.43 0.90 17.33
CA TYR A 42 -20.34 1.61 17.99
C TYR A 42 -20.80 2.57 19.10
N ASN A 43 -22.10 2.76 19.31
CA ASN A 43 -22.55 3.45 20.53
C ASN A 43 -22.17 2.67 21.80
N TYR A 44 -22.01 1.36 21.66
CA TYR A 44 -21.64 0.46 22.75
C TYR A 44 -20.11 0.24 22.83
N GLU A 45 -19.38 0.46 21.73
CA GLU A 45 -17.91 0.43 21.63
C GLU A 45 -17.38 1.82 21.20
N PRO A 46 -17.06 2.72 22.16
CA PRO A 46 -16.72 4.10 21.85
C PRO A 46 -15.31 4.26 21.26
N SER A 47 -14.46 3.22 21.32
CA SER A 47 -13.06 3.32 20.91
C SER A 47 -12.91 3.75 19.45
N VAL A 48 -12.04 4.73 19.23
CA VAL A 48 -11.66 5.18 17.88
C VAL A 48 -11.10 4.05 17.00
N PHE A 49 -10.36 3.11 17.60
CA PHE A 49 -9.68 2.05 16.85
C PHE A 49 -10.66 1.14 16.11
N PHE A 50 -11.87 0.94 16.63
CA PHE A 50 -12.91 0.13 15.98
C PHE A 50 -13.63 0.86 14.84
N ARG A 51 -13.44 2.18 14.71
CA ARG A 51 -14.08 3.01 13.68
C ARG A 51 -13.14 3.34 12.51
N MET A 52 -11.84 3.16 12.72
CA MET A 52 -10.80 3.51 11.77
C MET A 52 -10.74 2.54 10.59
N ILE A 53 -10.35 3.06 9.44
CA ILE A 53 -10.10 2.28 8.24
C ILE A 53 -9.10 1.14 8.52
N GLY A 54 -9.39 -0.05 8.00
CA GLY A 54 -8.56 -1.24 8.20
C GLY A 54 -8.87 -2.03 9.48
N PHE A 55 -9.49 -1.38 10.48
CA PHE A 55 -9.92 -1.99 11.73
C PHE A 55 -11.44 -2.17 11.77
N ASP A 56 -12.19 -1.18 11.26
CA ASP A 56 -13.65 -1.20 11.18
C ASP A 56 -14.18 -2.32 10.29
N MET A 57 -15.34 -2.84 10.68
CA MET A 57 -15.99 -4.02 10.12
C MET A 57 -17.22 -3.71 9.27
N THR A 58 -17.70 -2.47 9.27
CA THR A 58 -19.04 -2.12 8.76
C THR A 58 -19.05 -1.03 7.70
N GLY A 59 -18.11 -0.09 7.78
CA GLY A 59 -17.97 1.02 6.86
C GLY A 59 -17.36 0.57 5.53
N TYR A 60 -17.82 1.23 4.46
CA TYR A 60 -17.31 0.97 3.12
C TYR A 60 -15.97 1.66 2.83
N GLY A 61 -15.53 2.59 3.70
CA GLY A 61 -14.27 3.31 3.54
C GLY A 61 -13.06 2.37 3.56
N THR A 62 -13.07 1.34 4.42
CA THR A 62 -12.01 0.31 4.46
C THR A 62 -11.86 -0.41 3.12
N SER A 63 -12.98 -0.88 2.56
CA SER A 63 -12.98 -1.60 1.28
C SER A 63 -12.52 -0.69 0.14
N MET A 64 -13.02 0.54 0.06
CA MET A 64 -12.62 1.49 -0.97
C MET A 64 -11.12 1.81 -0.90
N TYR A 65 -10.60 2.03 0.31
CA TYR A 65 -9.18 2.28 0.53
C TYR A 65 -8.32 1.14 0.00
N ILE A 66 -8.64 -0.09 0.40
CA ILE A 66 -7.84 -1.28 0.10
C ILE A 66 -7.84 -1.60 -1.39
N TYR A 67 -8.97 -1.46 -2.08
CA TYR A 67 -9.02 -1.72 -3.53
C TYR A 67 -8.32 -0.64 -4.35
N SER A 68 -8.26 0.60 -3.88
CA SER A 68 -7.56 1.69 -4.57
C SER A 68 -6.07 1.81 -4.17
N LEU A 69 -5.64 1.10 -3.13
CA LEU A 69 -4.26 1.10 -2.63
C LEU A 69 -3.21 0.80 -3.73
N PRO A 70 -3.35 -0.24 -4.58
CA PRO A 70 -2.38 -0.51 -5.64
C PRO A 70 -2.29 0.60 -6.69
N LEU A 71 -3.40 1.27 -6.98
CA LEU A 71 -3.46 2.38 -7.94
C LEU A 71 -2.75 3.61 -7.38
N LEU A 72 -3.00 3.95 -6.11
CA LEU A 72 -2.34 5.06 -5.42
C LEU A 72 -0.82 4.83 -5.35
N ALA A 73 -0.39 3.64 -4.94
CA ALA A 73 1.01 3.27 -4.87
C ALA A 73 1.70 3.45 -6.24
N ALA A 74 1.09 2.96 -7.32
CA ALA A 74 1.65 3.05 -8.67
C ALA A 74 1.68 4.50 -9.19
N LEU A 75 0.59 5.25 -8.99
CA LEU A 75 0.46 6.63 -9.48
C LEU A 75 1.58 7.54 -8.98
N PHE A 76 1.98 7.38 -7.72
CA PHE A 76 3.04 8.20 -7.10
C PHE A 76 4.42 7.57 -7.20
N GLY A 77 4.51 6.25 -7.05
CA GLY A 77 5.79 5.56 -7.05
C GLY A 77 6.39 5.40 -8.44
N SER A 78 5.59 5.14 -9.46
CA SER A 78 6.07 4.86 -10.82
C SER A 78 5.69 5.96 -11.83
N GLY A 79 4.62 6.73 -11.54
CA GLY A 79 4.13 7.83 -12.39
C GLY A 79 5.16 8.89 -12.83
N ILE A 80 6.17 9.22 -12.02
CA ILE A 80 7.24 10.16 -12.42
C ILE A 80 8.05 9.60 -13.58
N PHE A 81 8.42 8.33 -13.49
CA PHE A 81 9.29 7.68 -14.46
C PHE A 81 8.65 7.67 -15.85
N VAL A 82 7.32 7.51 -15.90
CA VAL A 82 6.57 7.53 -17.15
C VAL A 82 6.68 8.87 -17.86
N ASN A 83 6.56 9.95 -17.09
CA ASN A 83 6.68 11.29 -17.63
C ASN A 83 8.11 11.55 -18.12
N ASP A 84 9.13 11.01 -17.44
CA ASP A 84 10.53 11.13 -17.86
C ASP A 84 10.84 10.28 -19.12
N LYS A 85 10.23 9.09 -19.25
CA LYS A 85 10.32 8.23 -20.45
C LYS A 85 9.67 8.90 -21.66
N LYS A 86 8.56 9.61 -21.46
CA LYS A 86 7.84 10.33 -22.54
C LYS A 86 8.68 11.46 -23.15
N ILE A 87 9.49 12.14 -22.36
CA ILE A 87 10.26 13.32 -22.81
C ILE A 87 11.64 12.90 -23.36
N ASN A 88 11.91 11.59 -23.55
CA ASN A 88 13.24 11.07 -23.92
C ASN A 88 14.37 11.60 -23.03
N PHE A 89 14.10 11.89 -21.75
CA PHE A 89 15.10 12.40 -20.81
C PHE A 89 16.13 11.34 -20.39
N HIS A 90 15.84 10.06 -20.68
CA HIS A 90 16.63 8.89 -20.29
C HIS A 90 18.09 8.93 -20.72
N PRO A 91 18.44 9.12 -22.00
CA PRO A 91 19.83 8.99 -22.45
C PRO A 91 20.73 10.09 -21.88
N ALA A 92 20.20 11.32 -21.75
CA ALA A 92 20.94 12.47 -21.23
C ALA A 92 21.25 12.36 -19.73
N ILE A 93 20.34 11.76 -18.95
CA ILE A 93 20.56 11.50 -17.52
C ILE A 93 21.50 10.30 -17.33
N LEU A 94 21.30 9.23 -18.11
CA LEU A 94 22.11 8.01 -18.04
C LEU A 94 23.60 8.30 -18.33
N GLY A 95 23.89 9.18 -19.30
CA GLY A 95 25.25 9.59 -19.62
C GLY A 95 25.97 10.40 -18.53
N ARG A 96 25.25 10.95 -17.54
CA ARG A 96 25.82 11.78 -16.46
C ARG A 96 25.97 11.07 -15.12
N ILE A 97 25.09 10.10 -14.82
CA ILE A 97 25.00 9.47 -13.49
C ILE A 97 25.42 7.99 -13.53
N GLY A 98 25.45 7.38 -14.71
CA GLY A 98 25.67 5.94 -14.88
C GLY A 98 24.40 5.12 -14.63
N ARG A 99 24.26 4.00 -15.36
CA ARG A 99 23.06 3.16 -15.36
C ARG A 99 22.71 2.59 -13.98
N LYS A 100 23.71 2.01 -13.31
CA LYS A 100 23.51 1.34 -12.02
C LYS A 100 23.02 2.31 -10.93
N GLU A 101 23.60 3.51 -10.88
CA GLU A 101 23.17 4.52 -9.91
C GLU A 101 21.79 5.09 -10.25
N TYR A 102 21.48 5.29 -11.53
CA TYR A 102 20.14 5.72 -11.98
C TYR A 102 19.04 4.75 -11.54
N TYR A 103 19.17 3.46 -11.90
CA TYR A 103 18.15 2.45 -11.56
C TYR A 103 18.00 2.20 -10.06
N ASN A 104 19.10 2.25 -9.29
CA ASN A 104 19.04 2.17 -7.83
C ASN A 104 18.27 3.33 -7.22
N THR A 105 18.58 4.55 -7.69
CA THR A 105 17.92 5.76 -7.18
C THR A 105 16.42 5.70 -7.52
N GLN A 106 16.07 5.21 -8.70
CA GLN A 106 14.68 5.07 -9.13
C GLN A 106 13.90 4.02 -8.32
N LEU A 107 14.49 2.86 -8.07
CA LEU A 107 13.86 1.80 -7.29
C LEU A 107 13.61 2.24 -5.85
N PHE A 108 14.57 2.92 -5.22
CA PHE A 108 14.42 3.48 -3.88
C PHE A 108 13.39 4.61 -3.84
N GLN A 109 13.43 5.53 -4.81
CA GLN A 109 12.42 6.59 -4.94
C GLN A 109 11.02 6.03 -5.06
N SER A 110 10.83 5.06 -5.95
CA SER A 110 9.53 4.45 -6.20
C SER A 110 8.94 3.82 -4.95
N PHE A 111 9.78 3.11 -4.18
CA PHE A 111 9.38 2.51 -2.90
C PHE A 111 8.94 3.56 -1.88
N VAL A 112 9.76 4.59 -1.64
CA VAL A 112 9.46 5.63 -0.64
C VAL A 112 8.22 6.44 -1.03
N LEU A 113 8.10 6.81 -2.31
CA LEU A 113 6.99 7.61 -2.81
C LEU A 113 5.68 6.82 -2.85
N GLY A 114 5.73 5.56 -3.28
CA GLY A 114 4.58 4.65 -3.28
C GLY A 114 4.06 4.36 -1.88
N GLY A 115 4.97 4.02 -0.95
CA GLY A 115 4.60 3.79 0.45
C GLY A 115 4.04 5.05 1.11
N SER A 116 4.64 6.21 0.87
CA SER A 116 4.16 7.49 1.40
C SER A 116 2.77 7.84 0.87
N ALA A 117 2.51 7.62 -0.43
CA ALA A 117 1.22 7.90 -1.04
C ALA A 117 0.08 7.03 -0.46
N VAL A 118 0.40 5.82 -0.02
CA VAL A 118 -0.56 4.94 0.68
C VAL A 118 -0.79 5.41 2.11
N ILE A 119 0.26 5.76 2.85
CA ILE A 119 0.13 6.15 4.26
C ILE A 119 -0.54 7.52 4.42
N ILE A 120 -0.28 8.50 3.55
CA ILE A 120 -0.79 9.88 3.76
C ILE A 120 -2.32 9.92 3.93
N PRO A 121 -3.13 9.28 3.07
CA PRO A 121 -4.58 9.20 3.27
C PRO A 121 -4.97 8.53 4.59
N TYR A 122 -4.24 7.50 4.99
CA TYR A 122 -4.50 6.78 6.24
C TYR A 122 -4.17 7.63 7.47
N LEU A 123 -3.02 8.33 7.48
CA LEU A 123 -2.66 9.24 8.56
C LEU A 123 -3.66 10.39 8.65
N PHE A 124 -4.01 11.00 7.52
CA PHE A 124 -5.01 12.07 7.47
C PHE A 124 -6.34 11.60 8.08
N HIS A 125 -6.79 10.40 7.71
CA HIS A 125 -7.98 9.79 8.28
C HIS A 125 -7.87 9.55 9.79
N SER A 126 -6.76 8.95 10.23
CA SER A 126 -6.53 8.66 11.64
C SER A 126 -6.52 9.92 12.50
N LEU A 127 -5.90 11.01 12.03
CA LEU A 127 -5.83 12.27 12.76
C LEU A 127 -7.22 12.87 12.98
N ILE A 128 -8.07 12.86 11.95
CA ILE A 128 -9.46 13.32 12.08
C ILE A 128 -10.22 12.44 13.08
N PHE A 129 -10.09 11.12 12.98
CA PHE A 129 -10.80 10.20 13.86
C PHE A 129 -10.33 10.28 15.32
N PHE A 130 -9.04 10.49 15.56
CA PHE A 130 -8.49 10.75 16.90
C PHE A 130 -9.00 12.05 17.52
N MET A 131 -9.37 13.05 16.70
CA MET A 131 -9.99 14.29 17.19
C MET A 131 -11.49 14.12 17.48
N LEU A 132 -12.17 13.24 16.73
CA LEU A 132 -13.63 13.06 16.82
C LEU A 132 -14.07 12.04 17.87
N TYR A 133 -13.25 11.02 18.13
CA TYR A 133 -13.63 9.88 18.96
C TYR A 133 -12.63 9.63 20.09
N PRO A 134 -13.08 9.07 21.23
CA PRO A 134 -12.21 8.83 22.36
C PRO A 134 -11.20 7.71 22.06
N MET A 135 -9.97 7.92 22.49
CA MET A 135 -8.89 6.95 22.38
C MET A 135 -8.87 6.05 23.63
N THR A 136 -9.89 5.22 23.78
CA THR A 136 -10.01 4.24 24.86
C THR A 136 -9.61 2.85 24.40
N ASN A 137 -9.17 2.01 25.34
CA ASN A 137 -8.97 0.60 25.06
C ASN A 137 -10.33 -0.04 24.71
N PRO A 138 -10.40 -0.86 23.66
CA PRO A 138 -11.65 -1.49 23.25
C PRO A 138 -12.18 -2.48 24.30
N ASP A 139 -13.50 -2.59 24.43
CA ASP A 139 -14.15 -3.54 25.33
C ASP A 139 -14.11 -4.94 24.74
N ILE A 140 -13.43 -5.84 25.45
CA ILE A 140 -13.18 -7.22 25.07
C ILE A 140 -14.50 -7.96 24.74
N LEU A 141 -15.57 -7.74 25.51
CA LEU A 141 -16.81 -8.52 25.37
C LEU A 141 -17.63 -8.15 24.13
N GLN A 142 -17.65 -6.87 23.76
CA GLN A 142 -18.34 -6.42 22.56
C GLN A 142 -17.49 -6.59 21.29
N SER A 143 -16.18 -6.52 21.44
CA SER A 143 -15.22 -6.60 20.34
C SER A 143 -15.08 -8.00 19.71
N TYR A 144 -15.50 -9.06 20.41
CA TYR A 144 -15.60 -10.40 19.80
C TYR A 144 -16.70 -10.52 18.75
N ILE A 145 -17.62 -9.55 18.68
CA ILE A 145 -18.69 -9.53 17.68
C ILE A 145 -18.09 -9.06 16.34
N GLY A 146 -17.43 -10.00 15.65
CA GLY A 146 -16.99 -9.85 14.26
C GLY A 146 -15.52 -10.22 14.00
N PHE A 147 -14.63 -10.14 14.99
CA PHE A 147 -13.24 -10.56 14.83
C PHE A 147 -13.08 -12.07 14.95
N GLY A 148 -12.14 -12.63 14.19
CA GLY A 148 -11.80 -14.05 14.24
C GLY A 148 -10.99 -14.41 15.46
N THR A 149 -11.32 -15.51 16.14
CA THR A 149 -10.58 -15.98 17.32
C THR A 149 -9.26 -16.69 16.98
N LYS A 150 -8.87 -16.78 15.71
CA LYS A 150 -7.74 -17.58 15.24
C LYS A 150 -6.38 -16.93 15.47
N GLN A 151 -6.30 -15.60 15.57
CA GLN A 151 -5.07 -14.88 15.96
C GLN A 151 -5.24 -14.13 17.27
N ILE A 152 -5.18 -14.89 18.35
CA ILE A 152 -5.36 -14.39 19.72
C ILE A 152 -4.31 -13.30 20.05
N TRP A 153 -3.09 -13.40 19.54
CA TRP A 153 -2.03 -12.40 19.79
C TRP A 153 -2.34 -11.02 19.17
N LEU A 154 -2.87 -10.97 17.95
CA LEU A 154 -3.20 -9.71 17.28
C LEU A 154 -4.35 -9.00 17.99
N LEU A 155 -5.33 -9.78 18.46
CA LEU A 155 -6.44 -9.34 19.32
C LEU A 155 -5.95 -8.84 20.67
N GLN A 156 -5.05 -9.57 21.34
CA GLN A 156 -4.44 -9.13 22.59
C GLN A 156 -3.71 -7.79 22.40
N LEU A 157 -2.97 -7.62 21.30
CA LEU A 157 -2.30 -6.36 21.01
C LEU A 157 -3.31 -5.22 20.81
N LEU A 158 -4.43 -5.47 20.14
CA LEU A 158 -5.52 -4.49 19.97
C LEU A 158 -6.13 -4.07 21.31
N PHE A 159 -6.33 -5.00 22.25
CA PHE A 159 -6.95 -4.69 23.54
C PHE A 159 -6.02 -4.02 24.54
N TYR A 160 -4.76 -4.49 24.63
CA TYR A 160 -3.81 -3.98 25.62
C TYR A 160 -3.00 -2.78 25.12
N HIS A 161 -2.68 -2.75 23.82
CA HIS A 161 -1.82 -1.73 23.22
C HIS A 161 -2.31 -1.30 21.82
N PRO A 162 -3.55 -0.76 21.68
CA PRO A 162 -4.13 -0.44 20.38
C PRO A 162 -3.32 0.58 19.56
N LEU A 163 -2.70 1.56 20.23
CA LEU A 163 -1.80 2.53 19.59
C LEU A 163 -0.56 1.87 18.97
N LEU A 164 0.00 0.85 19.63
CA LEU A 164 1.14 0.12 19.11
C LEU A 164 0.75 -0.66 17.85
N LEU A 165 -0.42 -1.32 17.90
CA LEU A 165 -0.95 -2.04 16.73
C LEU A 165 -1.25 -1.08 15.57
N TRP A 166 -1.80 0.11 15.84
CA TRP A 166 -1.98 1.15 14.84
C TRP A 166 -0.66 1.53 14.17
N PHE A 167 0.41 1.76 14.95
CA PHE A 167 1.72 2.09 14.40
C PHE A 167 2.30 0.94 13.55
N VAL A 168 2.19 -0.30 14.02
CA VAL A 168 2.59 -1.49 13.24
C VAL A 168 1.82 -1.57 11.93
N TYR A 169 0.52 -1.26 11.93
CA TYR A 169 -0.31 -1.26 10.75
C TYR A 169 0.09 -0.15 9.75
N VAL A 170 0.44 1.06 10.23
CA VAL A 170 1.01 2.13 9.39
C VAL A 170 2.29 1.66 8.68
N VAL A 171 3.21 1.06 9.42
CA VAL A 171 4.47 0.52 8.86
C VAL A 171 4.18 -0.57 7.84
N PHE A 172 3.23 -1.46 8.14
CA PHE A 172 2.81 -2.51 7.20
C PHE A 172 2.26 -1.93 5.89
N LEU A 173 1.38 -0.93 5.96
CA LEU A 173 0.87 -0.22 4.78
C LEU A 173 1.97 0.47 3.97
N PHE A 174 2.99 1.04 4.62
CA PHE A 174 4.16 1.60 3.94
C PHE A 174 4.86 0.56 3.07
N LEU A 175 5.15 -0.60 3.66
CA LEU A 175 5.92 -1.67 3.03
C LEU A 175 5.13 -2.22 1.84
N VAL A 176 3.84 -2.51 2.03
CA VAL A 176 2.97 -2.99 0.94
C VAL A 176 2.87 -1.96 -0.17
N GLY A 177 2.63 -0.69 0.15
CA GLY A 177 2.55 0.39 -0.84
C GLY A 177 3.85 0.56 -1.62
N GLY A 178 5.00 0.48 -0.94
CA GLY A 178 6.30 0.54 -1.58
C GLY A 178 6.57 -0.64 -2.53
N LEU A 179 6.20 -1.86 -2.13
CA LEU A 179 6.33 -3.06 -2.98
C LEU A 179 5.43 -2.97 -4.22
N LEU A 180 4.18 -2.52 -4.07
CA LEU A 180 3.25 -2.35 -5.19
C LEU A 180 3.74 -1.31 -6.19
N ALA A 181 4.32 -0.20 -5.71
CA ALA A 181 4.94 0.80 -6.57
C ALA A 181 6.09 0.23 -7.41
N GLN A 182 6.92 -0.64 -6.83
CA GLN A 182 8.02 -1.29 -7.54
C GLN A 182 7.51 -2.23 -8.64
N ILE A 183 6.38 -2.92 -8.46
CA ILE A 183 5.75 -3.72 -9.52
C ILE A 183 5.40 -2.83 -10.72
N GLY A 184 4.81 -1.66 -10.46
CA GLY A 184 4.51 -0.67 -11.48
C GLY A 184 5.79 -0.24 -12.20
N LEU A 185 6.82 0.13 -11.44
CA LEU A 185 8.11 0.53 -12.00
C LEU A 185 8.75 -0.58 -12.86
N VAL A 186 8.71 -1.84 -12.45
CA VAL A 186 9.28 -2.93 -13.26
C VAL A 186 8.53 -3.08 -14.60
N MET A 187 7.20 -2.99 -14.56
CA MET A 187 6.37 -3.06 -15.77
C MET A 187 6.58 -1.87 -16.70
N SER A 188 6.89 -0.69 -16.16
CA SER A 188 7.25 0.51 -16.91
C SER A 188 8.41 0.32 -17.87
N TYR A 189 9.38 -0.54 -17.51
CA TYR A 189 10.55 -0.79 -18.34
C TYR A 189 10.21 -1.70 -19.51
N ARG A 190 9.31 -2.66 -19.30
CA ARG A 190 8.91 -3.66 -20.29
C ARG A 190 7.90 -3.12 -21.29
N ILE A 191 6.97 -2.31 -20.83
CA ILE A 191 5.82 -1.86 -21.62
C ILE A 191 5.96 -0.36 -21.91
N LYS A 192 5.68 0.04 -23.16
CA LYS A 192 5.82 1.43 -23.60
C LYS A 192 4.60 2.29 -23.26
N THR A 193 3.47 1.69 -22.90
CA THR A 193 2.20 2.39 -22.65
C THR A 193 2.13 2.95 -21.23
N LYS A 194 1.80 4.24 -21.13
CA LYS A 194 1.76 4.99 -19.86
C LYS A 194 0.75 4.43 -18.84
N TYR A 195 -0.45 4.09 -19.29
CA TYR A 195 -1.54 3.70 -18.39
C TYR A 195 -1.38 2.28 -17.84
N PHE A 196 -0.71 1.40 -18.59
CA PHE A 196 -0.54 0.01 -18.17
C PHE A 196 0.30 -0.11 -16.90
N GLU A 197 1.23 0.80 -16.69
CA GLU A 197 2.09 0.83 -15.53
C GLU A 197 1.34 1.10 -14.22
N ILE A 198 0.40 2.06 -14.26
CA ILE A 198 -0.45 2.39 -13.11
C ILE A 198 -1.43 1.25 -12.85
N LEU A 199 -1.94 0.62 -13.91
CA LEU A 199 -2.88 -0.50 -13.83
C LEU A 199 -2.21 -1.81 -13.41
N ALA A 200 -0.91 -2.01 -13.67
CA ALA A 200 -0.27 -3.30 -13.48
C ALA A 200 -0.28 -3.80 -12.02
N PRO A 201 0.06 -2.99 -11.00
CA PRO A 201 -0.04 -3.43 -9.61
C PRO A 201 -1.46 -3.82 -9.21
N PHE A 202 -2.45 -3.07 -9.71
CA PHE A 202 -3.86 -3.38 -9.50
C PHE A 202 -4.24 -4.71 -10.14
N LEU A 203 -3.86 -4.94 -11.41
CA LEU A 203 -4.14 -6.19 -12.12
C LEU A 203 -3.48 -7.40 -11.45
N VAL A 204 -2.25 -7.27 -10.96
CA VAL A 204 -1.54 -8.36 -10.27
C VAL A 204 -2.27 -8.73 -8.97
N VAL A 205 -2.59 -7.74 -8.14
CA VAL A 205 -3.28 -7.97 -6.86
C VAL A 205 -4.69 -8.53 -7.09
N TYR A 206 -5.42 -8.00 -8.07
CA TYR A 206 -6.77 -8.44 -8.38
C TYR A 206 -6.80 -9.82 -9.06
N ALA A 207 -5.83 -10.14 -9.92
CA ALA A 207 -5.69 -11.49 -10.48
C ALA A 207 -5.40 -12.51 -9.37
N LEU A 208 -4.53 -12.19 -8.41
CA LEU A 208 -4.28 -13.05 -7.24
C LEU A 208 -5.55 -13.24 -6.40
N PHE A 209 -6.34 -12.18 -6.21
CA PHE A 209 -7.65 -12.27 -5.57
C PHE A 209 -8.58 -13.25 -6.33
N LEU A 210 -8.73 -13.10 -7.64
CA LEU A 210 -9.60 -13.96 -8.45
C LEU A 210 -9.16 -15.42 -8.42
N VAL A 211 -7.87 -15.68 -8.63
CA VAL A 211 -7.30 -17.04 -8.60
C VAL A 211 -7.49 -17.69 -7.23
N ALA A 212 -7.26 -16.95 -6.14
CA ALA A 212 -7.46 -17.45 -4.78
C ALA A 212 -8.92 -17.88 -4.54
N ASN A 213 -9.89 -17.11 -5.04
CA ASN A 213 -11.31 -17.43 -4.93
C ASN A 213 -11.72 -18.63 -5.81
N ILE A 214 -11.20 -18.72 -7.04
CA ILE A 214 -11.50 -19.85 -7.95
C ILE A 214 -11.01 -21.18 -7.37
N ILE A 215 -9.82 -21.19 -6.75
CA ILE A 215 -9.23 -22.39 -6.14
C ILE A 215 -9.84 -22.66 -4.75
N ASN A 216 -10.81 -21.83 -4.30
CA ASN A 216 -11.44 -21.88 -2.99
C ASN A 216 -10.43 -21.86 -1.84
N LYS A 217 -9.29 -21.18 -2.06
CA LYS A 217 -8.22 -20.96 -1.10
C LYS A 217 -8.14 -19.48 -0.78
N GLY A 218 -9.15 -18.98 -0.06
CA GLY A 218 -9.22 -17.58 0.37
C GLY A 218 -7.97 -17.11 1.14
N ALA A 219 -7.21 -18.02 1.74
CA ALA A 219 -5.92 -17.74 2.38
C ALA A 219 -4.81 -17.24 1.42
N ILE A 220 -4.96 -17.40 0.10
CA ILE A 220 -3.97 -16.90 -0.87
C ILE A 220 -4.25 -15.45 -1.24
N ASN A 221 -5.47 -14.95 -0.98
CA ASN A 221 -5.90 -13.62 -1.35
C ASN A 221 -5.06 -12.54 -0.63
N PRO A 222 -4.20 -11.76 -1.31
CA PRO A 222 -3.38 -10.75 -0.66
C PRO A 222 -4.18 -9.54 -0.14
N ILE A 223 -5.36 -9.29 -0.70
CA ILE A 223 -6.21 -8.14 -0.33
C ILE A 223 -6.79 -8.34 1.08
N SER A 224 -7.18 -9.56 1.45
CA SER A 224 -7.76 -9.83 2.77
C SER A 224 -6.77 -9.56 3.90
N TYR A 225 -5.47 -9.85 3.69
CA TYR A 225 -4.42 -9.58 4.68
C TYR A 225 -4.15 -8.08 4.91
N LEU A 226 -4.77 -7.19 4.12
CA LEU A 226 -4.67 -5.75 4.32
C LEU A 226 -5.67 -5.22 5.35
N THR A 227 -6.65 -6.01 5.78
CA THR A 227 -7.56 -5.65 6.88
C THR A 227 -7.17 -6.40 8.15
N LEU A 228 -7.21 -5.71 9.30
CA LEU A 228 -7.01 -6.37 10.60
C LEU A 228 -8.08 -7.43 10.86
N ARG A 229 -9.33 -7.15 10.45
CA ARG A 229 -10.46 -8.09 10.52
C ARG A 229 -10.10 -9.45 9.96
N GLU A 230 -9.77 -9.50 8.68
CA GLU A 230 -9.52 -10.79 8.01
C GLU A 230 -8.21 -11.41 8.50
N LEU A 231 -7.21 -10.60 8.88
CA LEU A 231 -5.99 -11.11 9.51
C LEU A 231 -6.31 -11.96 10.76
N THR A 232 -7.23 -11.52 11.62
CA THR A 232 -7.63 -12.30 12.81
C THR A 232 -8.35 -13.61 12.47
N ASN A 233 -8.92 -13.74 11.26
CA ASN A 233 -9.58 -14.94 10.76
C ASN A 233 -8.60 -15.98 10.17
N PHE A 234 -7.34 -15.62 9.92
CA PHE A 234 -6.37 -16.52 9.32
C PHE A 234 -5.49 -17.22 10.36
N THR A 235 -5.15 -18.48 10.09
CA THR A 235 -4.17 -19.23 10.89
C THR A 235 -2.74 -18.76 10.59
N ILE A 236 -1.79 -19.03 11.50
CA ILE A 236 -0.37 -18.66 11.34
C ILE A 236 0.21 -19.22 10.04
N SER A 237 -0.15 -20.46 9.67
CA SER A 237 0.31 -21.07 8.41
C SER A 237 -0.15 -20.31 7.17
N GLN A 238 -1.37 -19.77 7.18
CA GLN A 238 -1.92 -18.98 6.09
C GLN A 238 -1.21 -17.62 5.96
N VAL A 239 -0.91 -16.96 7.08
CA VAL A 239 -0.08 -15.75 7.09
C VAL A 239 1.32 -16.02 6.53
N MET A 240 1.96 -17.13 6.92
CA MET A 240 3.28 -17.50 6.39
C MET A 240 3.25 -17.71 4.88
N VAL A 241 2.22 -18.37 4.34
CA VAL A 241 2.06 -18.52 2.88
C VAL A 241 1.96 -17.16 2.19
N ASN A 242 1.19 -16.22 2.75
CA ASN A 242 1.06 -14.89 2.18
C ASN A 242 2.40 -14.12 2.19
N LEU A 243 3.18 -14.22 3.28
CA LEU A 243 4.51 -13.63 3.36
C LEU A 243 5.47 -14.21 2.30
N VAL A 244 5.42 -15.53 2.06
CA VAL A 244 6.22 -16.17 1.00
C VAL A 244 5.84 -15.64 -0.38
N ILE A 245 4.55 -15.37 -0.64
CA ILE A 245 4.10 -14.77 -1.91
C ILE A 245 4.69 -13.37 -2.07
N TRP A 246 4.62 -12.53 -1.04
CA TRP A 246 5.23 -11.19 -1.06
C TRP A 246 6.74 -11.24 -1.28
N LEU A 247 7.46 -12.11 -0.57
CA LEU A 247 8.89 -12.33 -0.76
C LEU A 247 9.21 -12.82 -2.18
N GLY A 248 8.38 -13.69 -2.74
CA GLY A 248 8.47 -14.15 -4.12
C GLY A 248 8.37 -12.97 -5.11
N LEU A 249 7.38 -12.09 -4.92
CA LEU A 249 7.22 -10.88 -5.74
C LEU A 249 8.46 -9.97 -5.64
N VAL A 250 9.00 -9.76 -4.43
CA VAL A 250 10.23 -8.97 -4.22
C VAL A 250 11.42 -9.60 -4.95
N SER A 251 11.56 -10.92 -4.90
CA SER A 251 12.66 -11.62 -5.56
C SER A 251 12.60 -11.49 -7.08
N ILE A 252 11.40 -11.57 -7.67
CA ILE A 252 11.18 -11.38 -9.11
C ILE A 252 11.54 -9.94 -9.52
N ILE A 253 11.10 -8.95 -8.73
CA ILE A 253 11.46 -7.54 -8.93
C ILE A 253 12.99 -7.38 -8.93
N PHE A 254 13.68 -7.98 -7.96
CA PHE A 254 15.13 -7.91 -7.83
C PHE A 254 15.87 -8.59 -8.99
N VAL A 255 15.40 -9.76 -9.44
CA VAL A 255 15.98 -10.46 -10.61
C VAL A 255 15.82 -9.63 -11.89
N ILE A 256 14.64 -9.05 -12.12
CA ILE A 256 14.39 -8.21 -13.29
C ILE A 256 15.26 -6.94 -13.22
N TRP A 257 15.35 -6.33 -12.03
CA TRP A 257 16.21 -5.18 -11.78
C TRP A 257 17.70 -5.50 -12.04
N HIS A 258 18.17 -6.65 -11.58
CA HIS A 258 19.55 -7.09 -11.80
C HIS A 258 19.85 -7.36 -13.28
N LYS A 259 18.91 -7.91 -14.05
CA LYS A 259 19.05 -8.04 -15.52
C LYS A 259 19.14 -6.67 -16.21
N GLN A 260 18.36 -5.69 -15.77
CA GLN A 260 18.33 -4.34 -16.35
C GLN A 260 19.64 -3.56 -16.10
N THR A 261 20.26 -3.80 -14.93
CA THR A 261 21.55 -3.17 -14.58
C THR A 261 22.74 -3.85 -15.28
N ARG A 262 22.65 -5.14 -15.61
CA ARG A 262 23.72 -5.95 -16.25
C ARG A 262 23.75 -5.95 -17.79
N GLY A 263 22.89 -5.22 -18.49
CA GLY A 263 22.95 -5.06 -19.95
C GLY A 263 24.20 -4.34 -20.48
N GLU A 264 25.36 -4.56 -19.85
CA GLU A 264 26.70 -4.06 -20.15
C GLU A 264 27.59 -5.11 -20.84
N TYR A 265 27.14 -6.37 -21.03
CA TYR A 265 28.03 -7.45 -21.50
C TYR A 265 27.68 -8.12 -22.84
N SER A 266 26.61 -7.71 -23.54
CA SER A 266 26.23 -8.35 -24.83
C SER A 266 26.48 -7.50 -26.07
N ASP A 267 26.78 -6.21 -25.91
CA ASP A 267 26.82 -5.26 -27.04
C ASP A 267 28.19 -4.53 -27.10
N GLY A 268 29.26 -5.24 -26.74
CA GLY A 268 30.65 -4.80 -26.89
C GLY A 268 31.39 -5.67 -27.90
#